data_AF-A0A7S1P3V6-F1
#
_entry.id   AF-A0A7S1P3V6-F1
#
_cell.length_a   1.000
_cell.length_b   1.000
_cell.length_c   1.000
_cell.angle_alpha   90.00
_cell.angle_beta   90.00
_cell.angle_gamma   90.00
#
_symmetry.space_group_name_H-M   'P 1'
#
loop_
_entity.id
_entity.type
_entity.pdbx_description
1 polymer ?
#
loop_
_entity_poly.entity_id
_entity_poly.type
_entity_poly.pdbx_seq_one_letter_code
_entity_poly.pdbx_strand_id
1 'polypeptide(L)'
;MGLQTKHLHPLALVILLIFADLARVGSAAQQAVGRLTRLQRYQPKGVQSLLAGESMKLQQRQNFNIASEEALSAHARVELQASYTYRVIAAYFARSDVALGGFEEYFRKKSEDSLEKAQTFIDYMNSRGGIFIFQMLEAPRYDWTSATDAMKHSLAMELDISDSLLKVHRVCTEGGDPQFTDTLETFFMRRQVEHLKEIADLLTNIERVGHKGVGIYILDRALKQGGAEGAGANPNTGLQEAEA
;
A
#
# COMPACT_ATOMS: atom_id res chain seq x y z
N MET A 1 12.98 35.74 55.84
CA MET A 1 13.22 35.86 54.39
C MET A 1 12.01 35.26 53.67
N GLY A 2 11.07 36.10 53.24
CA GLY A 2 9.84 35.66 52.56
C GLY A 2 10.08 35.43 51.07
N LEU A 3 9.81 34.22 50.59
CA LEU A 3 9.82 33.88 49.17
C LEU A 3 8.58 34.51 48.51
N GLN A 4 8.78 35.58 47.75
CA GLN A 4 7.76 36.10 46.85
C GLN A 4 7.58 35.13 45.68
N THR A 5 6.42 34.47 45.62
CA THR A 5 5.94 33.75 44.45
C THR A 5 5.59 34.76 43.36
N LYS A 6 6.44 34.86 42.33
CA LYS A 6 6.16 35.66 41.13
C LYS A 6 4.96 35.04 40.41
N HIS A 7 3.80 35.68 40.52
CA HIS A 7 2.62 35.33 39.72
C HIS A 7 2.94 35.55 38.24
N LEU A 8 2.99 34.46 37.47
CA LEU A 8 3.08 34.53 36.01
C LEU A 8 1.71 34.95 35.45
N HIS A 9 1.69 35.97 34.61
CA HIS A 9 0.47 36.51 34.02
C HIS A 9 -0.22 35.45 33.13
N PRO A 10 -1.56 35.28 33.17
CA PRO A 10 -2.27 34.21 32.47
C PRO A 10 -2.05 34.21 30.94
N LEU A 11 -1.84 35.38 30.33
CA LEU A 11 -1.46 35.49 28.91
C LEU A 11 -0.08 34.89 28.61
N ALA A 12 0.88 34.95 29.53
CA ALA A 12 2.22 34.37 29.33
C ALA A 12 2.17 32.83 29.32
N LEU A 13 1.25 32.24 30.09
CA LEU A 13 1.04 30.79 30.10
C LEU A 13 0.41 30.30 28.79
N VAL A 14 -0.55 31.05 28.25
CA VAL A 14 -1.19 30.74 26.95
C VAL A 14 -0.19 30.86 25.80
N ILE A 15 0.66 31.89 25.81
CA ILE A 15 1.70 32.06 24.79
C ILE A 15 2.72 30.92 24.85
N LEU A 16 3.17 30.50 26.05
CA LEU A 16 4.08 29.36 26.22
C LEU A 16 3.47 28.03 25.73
N LEU A 17 2.17 27.81 25.92
CA LEU A 17 1.48 26.62 25.42
C LEU A 17 1.37 26.62 23.89
N ILE A 18 1.08 27.77 23.28
CA ILE A 18 1.04 27.90 21.81
C ILE A 18 2.43 27.66 21.19
N PHE A 19 3.50 28.20 21.79
CA PHE A 19 4.86 27.96 21.31
C PHE A 19 5.31 26.50 21.52
N ALA A 20 4.85 25.84 22.59
CA ALA A 20 5.13 24.42 22.83
C ALA A 20 4.44 23.51 21.80
N ASP A 21 3.21 23.83 21.39
CA ASP A 21 2.51 23.10 20.32
C ASP A 21 3.11 23.38 18.94
N LEU A 22 3.52 24.61 18.65
CA LEU A 22 4.20 24.93 17.39
C LEU A 22 5.56 24.20 17.26
N ALA A 23 6.30 24.05 18.36
CA ALA A 23 7.54 23.27 18.41
C ALA A 23 7.30 21.76 18.25
N ARG A 24 6.18 21.22 18.77
CA ARG A 24 5.79 19.82 18.55
C ARG A 24 5.41 19.53 17.10
N VAL A 25 4.65 20.43 16.47
CA VAL A 25 4.25 20.34 15.06
C VAL A 25 5.48 20.38 14.14
N GLY A 26 6.48 21.21 14.46
CA GLY A 26 7.77 21.23 13.75
C GLY A 26 8.52 19.90 13.80
N SER A 27 8.56 19.23 14.96
CA SER A 27 9.26 17.95 15.11
C SER A 27 8.57 16.78 14.38
N ALA A 28 7.24 16.78 14.32
CA ALA A 28 6.46 15.77 13.60
C ALA A 28 6.62 15.93 12.07
N ALA A 29 6.65 17.17 11.59
CA ALA A 29 6.92 17.47 10.18
C ALA A 29 8.36 17.08 9.78
N GLN A 30 9.36 17.33 10.64
CA GLN A 30 10.74 16.88 10.39
C GLN A 30 10.92 15.36 10.49
N GLN A 31 10.15 14.65 11.32
CA GLN A 31 10.12 13.18 11.33
C GLN A 31 9.41 12.58 10.10
N ALA A 32 8.37 13.25 9.58
CA ALA A 32 7.70 12.84 8.35
C ALA A 32 8.59 13.06 7.11
N VAL A 33 9.30 14.19 7.03
CA VAL A 33 10.31 14.47 6.00
C VAL A 33 11.49 13.50 6.10
N GLY A 34 11.85 13.07 7.32
CA GLY A 34 12.85 12.01 7.56
C GLY A 34 12.43 10.61 7.11
N ARG A 35 11.13 10.28 7.05
CA ARG A 35 10.63 8.99 6.54
C ARG A 35 10.60 8.92 5.01
N LEU A 36 10.39 10.05 4.34
CA LEU A 36 10.43 10.14 2.87
C LEU A 36 11.81 9.86 2.26
N THR A 37 12.89 9.89 3.05
CA THR A 37 14.24 9.58 2.58
C THR A 37 14.64 8.09 2.68
N ARG A 38 13.76 7.22 3.22
CA ARG A 38 14.08 5.79 3.37
C ARG A 38 13.72 4.96 2.13
N LEU A 39 12.77 5.43 1.30
CA LEU A 39 12.46 4.84 -0.01
C LEU A 39 13.51 5.14 -1.10
N GLN A 40 14.49 6.02 -0.82
CA GLN A 40 15.56 6.39 -1.77
C GLN A 40 16.87 5.58 -1.62
N ARG A 41 16.92 4.55 -0.77
CA ARG A 41 18.17 3.81 -0.48
C ARG A 41 18.16 2.31 -0.79
N TYR A 42 17.34 1.87 -1.74
CA TYR A 42 17.57 0.57 -2.37
C TYR A 42 18.12 0.76 -3.78
N GLN A 43 19.43 0.53 -3.91
CA GLN A 43 20.14 0.33 -5.17
C GLN A 43 20.59 -1.13 -5.15
N PRO A 44 19.92 -2.06 -5.84
CA PRO A 44 20.36 -3.45 -5.90
C PRO A 44 21.69 -3.52 -6.64
N LYS A 45 22.81 -3.46 -5.90
CA LYS A 45 24.11 -3.79 -6.43
C LYS A 45 24.16 -5.30 -6.67
N GLY A 46 24.02 -5.72 -7.93
CA GLY A 46 24.59 -6.98 -8.41
C GLY A 46 23.66 -8.08 -8.90
N VAL A 47 22.33 -7.94 -8.88
CA VAL A 47 21.42 -8.99 -9.37
C VAL A 47 20.67 -8.61 -10.66
N GLN A 48 20.28 -7.33 -10.82
CA GLN A 48 19.55 -6.84 -12.00
C GLN A 48 20.34 -6.99 -13.33
N SER A 49 21.68 -7.00 -13.28
CA SER A 49 22.52 -7.06 -14.48
C SER A 49 22.76 -8.46 -15.05
N LEU A 50 22.59 -9.54 -14.27
CA LEU A 50 22.98 -10.89 -14.72
C LEU A 50 21.93 -11.52 -15.64
N LEU A 51 20.64 -11.32 -15.35
CA LEU A 51 19.55 -11.87 -16.18
C LEU A 51 19.07 -10.93 -17.28
N ALA A 52 19.36 -9.62 -17.23
CA ALA A 52 19.08 -8.72 -18.34
C ALA A 52 19.72 -9.22 -19.65
N GLY A 53 20.89 -9.86 -19.57
CA GLY A 53 21.52 -10.51 -20.72
C GLY A 53 20.92 -11.86 -21.13
N GLU A 54 20.23 -12.56 -20.23
CA GLU A 54 19.55 -13.84 -20.51
C GLU A 54 18.14 -13.64 -21.06
N SER A 55 17.39 -12.72 -20.45
CA SER A 55 16.04 -12.29 -20.85
C SER A 55 16.01 -11.79 -22.30
N MET A 56 17.04 -11.03 -22.72
CA MET A 56 17.20 -10.55 -24.10
C MET A 56 17.43 -11.67 -25.14
N LYS A 57 17.73 -12.90 -24.73
CA LYS A 57 17.92 -14.05 -25.63
C LYS A 57 16.63 -14.86 -25.83
N LEU A 58 15.55 -14.54 -25.12
CA LEU A 58 14.29 -15.27 -25.21
C LEU A 58 13.58 -14.99 -26.54
N GLN A 59 13.15 -16.06 -27.21
CA GLN A 59 12.60 -15.99 -28.58
C GLN A 59 11.28 -15.21 -28.66
N GLN A 60 10.48 -15.26 -27.61
CA GLN A 60 9.18 -14.57 -27.52
C GLN A 60 9.29 -13.10 -27.13
N ARG A 61 10.48 -12.61 -26.76
CA ARG A 61 10.65 -11.22 -26.30
C ARG A 61 10.49 -10.26 -27.48
N GLN A 62 9.32 -9.60 -27.53
CA GLN A 62 8.99 -8.65 -28.58
C GLN A 62 8.58 -7.30 -27.96
N ASN A 63 9.30 -6.24 -28.35
CA ASN A 63 9.02 -4.86 -27.94
C ASN A 63 8.86 -4.67 -26.41
N PHE A 64 9.57 -5.47 -25.62
CA PHE A 64 9.57 -5.40 -24.17
C PHE A 64 10.93 -4.88 -23.72
N ASN A 65 10.99 -3.60 -23.34
CA ASN A 65 12.25 -2.96 -23.00
C ASN A 65 12.73 -3.38 -21.60
N ILE A 66 14.05 -3.40 -21.40
CA ILE A 66 14.65 -3.74 -20.10
C ILE A 66 14.12 -2.81 -19.00
N ALA A 67 13.94 -1.52 -19.31
CA ALA A 67 13.33 -0.57 -18.37
C ALA A 67 11.90 -0.96 -17.96
N SER A 68 11.08 -1.48 -18.90
CA SER A 68 9.72 -1.95 -18.61
C SER A 68 9.74 -3.19 -17.72
N GLU A 69 10.66 -4.13 -17.99
CA GLU A 69 10.89 -5.32 -17.16
C GLU A 69 11.33 -4.96 -15.74
N GLU A 70 12.29 -4.04 -15.60
CA GLU A 70 12.77 -3.56 -14.30
C GLU A 70 11.67 -2.83 -13.51
N ALA A 71 10.90 -1.97 -14.19
CA ALA A 71 9.79 -1.24 -13.57
C ALA A 71 8.69 -2.19 -13.11
N LEU A 72 8.33 -3.17 -13.94
CA LEU A 72 7.32 -4.17 -13.61
C LEU A 72 7.78 -5.08 -12.46
N SER A 73 9.04 -5.52 -12.46
CA SER A 73 9.62 -6.28 -11.36
C SER A 73 9.60 -5.48 -10.04
N ALA A 74 9.93 -4.19 -10.10
CA ALA A 74 9.86 -3.31 -8.93
C ALA A 74 8.42 -3.17 -8.41
N HIS A 75 7.43 -3.07 -9.30
CA HIS A 75 6.02 -2.96 -8.92
C HIS A 75 5.45 -4.28 -8.37
N ALA A 76 5.79 -5.43 -8.96
CA ALA A 76 5.42 -6.74 -8.42
C ALA A 76 5.95 -6.93 -6.98
N ARG A 77 7.15 -6.44 -6.68
CA ARG A 77 7.67 -6.41 -5.30
C ARG A 77 6.83 -5.52 -4.37
N VAL A 78 6.35 -4.37 -4.86
CA VAL A 78 5.47 -3.48 -4.08
C VAL A 78 4.16 -4.19 -3.73
N GLU A 79 3.56 -4.92 -4.66
CA GLU A 79 2.35 -5.73 -4.41
C GLU A 79 2.61 -6.89 -3.42
N LEU A 80 3.76 -7.58 -3.52
CA LEU A 80 4.17 -8.59 -2.54
C LEU A 80 4.34 -7.99 -1.13
N GLN A 81 4.96 -6.81 -1.04
CA GLN A 81 5.11 -6.09 0.22
C GLN A 81 3.75 -5.66 0.80
N ALA A 82 2.83 -5.22 -0.06
CA ALA A 82 1.47 -4.87 0.33
C ALA A 82 0.71 -6.07 0.88
N SER A 83 0.78 -7.21 0.19
CA SER A 83 0.21 -8.48 0.65
C SER A 83 0.73 -8.88 2.03
N TYR A 84 2.05 -8.81 2.23
CA TYR A 84 2.66 -9.16 3.50
C TYR A 84 2.24 -8.19 4.62
N THR A 85 2.20 -6.89 4.32
CA THR A 85 1.75 -5.86 5.26
C THR A 85 0.30 -6.10 5.65
N TYR A 86 -0.62 -6.28 4.69
CA TYR A 86 -2.02 -6.58 4.96
C TYR A 86 -2.22 -7.84 5.80
N ARG A 87 -1.40 -8.88 5.60
CA ARG A 87 -1.42 -10.08 6.46
C ARG A 87 -1.09 -9.75 7.92
N VAL A 88 -0.10 -8.88 8.15
CA VAL A 88 0.25 -8.41 9.51
C VAL A 88 -0.88 -7.56 10.11
N ILE A 89 -1.53 -6.71 9.31
CA ILE A 89 -2.69 -5.94 9.76
C ILE A 89 -3.85 -6.88 10.16
N ALA A 90 -4.15 -7.89 9.35
CA ALA A 90 -5.18 -8.88 9.66
C ALA A 90 -4.88 -9.61 10.98
N ALA A 91 -3.62 -10.03 11.18
CA ALA A 91 -3.17 -10.66 12.41
C ALA A 91 -3.34 -9.75 13.64
N TYR A 92 -3.13 -8.44 13.50
CA TYR A 92 -3.40 -7.47 14.57
C TYR A 92 -4.88 -7.46 14.98
N PHE A 93 -5.81 -7.41 14.02
CA PHE A 93 -7.25 -7.40 14.31
C PHE A 93 -7.78 -8.73 14.87
N ALA A 94 -7.13 -9.84 14.55
CA ALA A 94 -7.43 -11.17 15.09
C ALA A 94 -7.06 -11.38 16.56
N ARG A 95 -6.23 -10.51 17.16
CA ARG A 95 -5.81 -10.66 18.55
C ARG A 95 -7.00 -10.60 19.50
N SER A 96 -6.97 -11.38 20.58
CA SER A 96 -8.06 -11.44 21.56
C SER A 96 -8.33 -10.11 22.28
N ASP A 97 -7.34 -9.24 22.40
CA ASP A 97 -7.48 -7.91 23.01
C ASP A 97 -7.97 -6.82 22.03
N VAL A 98 -8.02 -7.12 20.73
CA VAL A 98 -8.58 -6.25 19.69
C VAL A 98 -9.95 -6.75 19.23
N ALA A 99 -10.02 -8.03 18.85
CA ALA A 99 -11.24 -8.79 18.55
C ALA A 99 -12.18 -8.16 17.51
N LEU A 100 -11.62 -7.63 16.41
CA LEU A 100 -12.38 -7.04 15.29
C LEU A 100 -12.33 -7.98 14.09
N GLY A 101 -13.19 -9.00 14.11
CA GLY A 101 -13.16 -10.09 13.13
C GLY A 101 -13.57 -9.71 11.72
N GLY A 102 -14.39 -8.67 11.54
CA GLY A 102 -14.73 -8.16 10.20
C GLY A 102 -13.57 -7.40 9.56
N PHE A 103 -12.83 -6.62 10.36
CA PHE A 103 -11.59 -5.98 9.89
C PHE A 103 -10.50 -7.02 9.59
N GLU A 104 -10.37 -8.08 10.39
CA GLU A 104 -9.44 -9.18 10.09
C GLU A 104 -9.73 -9.79 8.72
N GLU A 105 -10.97 -10.19 8.47
CA GLU A 105 -11.39 -10.79 7.21
C GLU A 105 -11.20 -9.85 6.02
N TYR A 106 -11.54 -8.57 6.20
CA TYR A 106 -11.29 -7.52 5.20
C TYR A 106 -9.81 -7.44 4.80
N PHE A 107 -8.91 -7.35 5.78
CA PHE A 107 -7.48 -7.25 5.51
C PHE A 107 -6.87 -8.56 5.01
N ARG A 108 -7.43 -9.71 5.41
CA ARG A 108 -7.05 -11.00 4.85
C ARG A 108 -7.35 -11.05 3.35
N LYS A 109 -8.54 -10.60 2.93
CA LYS A 109 -8.91 -10.50 1.51
C LYS A 109 -8.01 -9.53 0.76
N LYS A 110 -7.70 -8.35 1.31
CA LYS A 110 -6.74 -7.41 0.70
C LYS A 110 -5.35 -8.01 0.53
N SER A 111 -4.90 -8.82 1.50
CA SER A 111 -3.64 -9.55 1.40
C SER A 111 -3.64 -10.55 0.23
N GLU A 112 -4.74 -11.26 0.04
CA GLU A 112 -4.94 -12.22 -1.05
C GLU A 112 -5.02 -11.50 -2.41
N ASP A 113 -5.81 -10.42 -2.52
CA ASP A 113 -5.93 -9.62 -3.74
C ASP A 113 -4.57 -9.06 -4.20
N SER A 114 -3.75 -8.52 -3.29
CA SER A 114 -2.40 -8.01 -3.64
C SER A 114 -1.44 -9.13 -4.03
N LEU A 115 -1.57 -10.32 -3.43
CA LEU A 115 -0.74 -11.47 -3.81
C LEU A 115 -1.09 -11.95 -5.22
N GLU A 116 -2.38 -12.00 -5.55
CA GLU A 116 -2.86 -12.31 -6.89
C GLU A 116 -2.37 -11.30 -7.92
N LYS A 117 -2.46 -9.98 -7.61
CA LYS A 117 -1.90 -8.93 -8.49
C LYS A 117 -0.41 -9.13 -8.74
N ALA A 118 0.38 -9.39 -7.69
CA ALA A 118 1.81 -9.65 -7.83
C ALA A 118 2.08 -10.84 -8.76
N GLN A 119 1.33 -11.93 -8.60
CA GLN A 119 1.43 -13.12 -9.43
C GLN A 119 1.08 -12.80 -10.89
N THR A 120 -0.03 -12.09 -11.14
CA THR A 120 -0.42 -11.67 -12.48
C THR A 120 0.65 -10.84 -13.17
N PHE A 121 1.32 -9.93 -12.46
CA PHE A 121 2.44 -9.16 -13.03
C PHE A 121 3.65 -10.03 -13.35
N ILE A 122 3.96 -11.02 -12.51
CA ILE A 122 5.05 -11.97 -12.76
C ILE A 122 4.75 -12.81 -14.00
N ASP A 123 3.52 -13.33 -14.11
CA ASP A 123 3.11 -14.15 -15.25
C ASP A 123 3.08 -13.35 -16.55
N TYR A 124 2.54 -12.12 -16.51
CA TYR A 124 2.58 -11.20 -17.65
C TYR A 124 4.02 -10.88 -18.08
N MET A 125 4.92 -10.65 -17.12
CA MET A 125 6.32 -10.39 -17.46
C MET A 125 6.98 -11.59 -18.13
N ASN A 126 6.74 -12.80 -17.62
CA ASN A 126 7.26 -14.03 -18.21
C ASN A 126 6.70 -14.26 -19.63
N SER A 127 5.42 -13.96 -19.86
CA SER A 127 4.79 -14.09 -21.19
C SER A 127 5.37 -13.11 -22.21
N ARG A 128 5.80 -11.92 -21.78
CA ARG A 128 6.51 -10.92 -22.61
C ARG A 128 8.00 -11.21 -22.81
N GLY A 129 8.52 -12.33 -22.28
CA GLY A 129 9.93 -12.69 -22.36
C GLY A 129 10.81 -11.87 -21.42
N GLY A 130 10.27 -11.47 -20.27
CA GLY A 130 10.99 -11.00 -19.10
C GLY A 130 11.29 -12.12 -18.10
N ILE A 131 12.13 -11.83 -17.10
CA ILE A 131 12.46 -12.77 -16.02
C ILE A 131 12.28 -12.08 -14.67
N PHE A 132 11.37 -12.60 -13.83
CA PHE A 132 11.24 -12.11 -12.46
C PHE A 132 12.35 -12.67 -11.56
N ILE A 133 12.99 -11.76 -10.82
CA ILE A 133 13.90 -12.12 -9.73
C ILE A 133 13.28 -11.68 -8.42
N PHE A 134 13.11 -12.63 -7.51
CA PHE A 134 12.65 -12.32 -6.16
C PHE A 134 13.59 -11.35 -5.47
N GLN A 135 12.99 -10.30 -4.90
CA GLN A 135 13.68 -9.25 -4.17
C GLN A 135 13.36 -9.39 -2.67
N MET A 136 14.21 -8.83 -1.82
CA MET A 136 13.96 -8.81 -0.38
C MET A 136 12.71 -7.99 -0.04
N LEU A 137 11.90 -8.51 0.88
CA LEU A 137 10.77 -7.82 1.48
C LEU A 137 11.15 -7.31 2.87
N GLU A 138 10.70 -6.11 3.19
CA GLU A 138 10.92 -5.51 4.51
C GLU A 138 9.89 -6.06 5.50
N ALA A 139 10.31 -6.25 6.75
CA ALA A 139 9.39 -6.61 7.83
C ALA A 139 8.38 -5.46 8.01
N PRO A 140 7.07 -5.72 7.91
CA PRO A 140 6.06 -4.71 8.14
C PRO A 140 6.13 -4.19 9.58
N ARG A 141 5.74 -2.93 9.77
CA ARG A 141 5.48 -2.35 11.10
C ARG A 141 4.36 -3.24 11.75
N TYR A 142 4.28 -3.34 13.08
CA TYR A 142 3.30 -4.22 13.78
C TYR A 142 2.63 -3.62 15.03
N ASP A 143 3.00 -2.40 15.41
CA ASP A 143 2.61 -1.71 16.64
C ASP A 143 1.33 -0.85 16.47
N TRP A 144 0.27 -1.46 15.92
CA TRP A 144 -0.95 -0.72 15.58
C TRP A 144 -1.72 -0.42 16.87
N THR A 145 -2.32 0.77 16.94
CA THR A 145 -3.00 1.21 18.17
C THR A 145 -4.52 1.27 18.04
N SER A 146 -5.05 1.28 16.82
CA SER A 146 -6.49 1.38 16.55
C SER A 146 -6.83 0.99 15.11
N ALA A 147 -8.12 0.79 14.83
CA ALA A 147 -8.60 0.62 13.46
C ALA A 147 -8.26 1.83 12.56
N THR A 148 -8.35 3.04 13.11
CA THR A 148 -7.99 4.27 12.39
C THR A 148 -6.52 4.33 12.02
N ASP A 149 -5.60 3.95 12.92
CA ASP A 149 -4.15 3.90 12.64
C ASP A 149 -3.85 2.90 11.51
N ALA A 150 -4.42 1.69 11.60
CA ALA A 150 -4.28 0.66 10.56
C ALA A 150 -4.82 1.12 9.20
N MET A 151 -5.98 1.77 9.16
CA MET A 151 -6.60 2.28 7.94
C MET A 151 -5.83 3.46 7.34
N LYS A 152 -5.28 4.37 8.16
CA LYS A 152 -4.42 5.46 7.68
C LYS A 152 -3.13 4.92 7.06
N HIS A 153 -2.53 3.90 7.68
CA HIS A 153 -1.37 3.23 7.10
C HIS A 153 -1.72 2.54 5.77
N SER A 154 -2.86 1.87 5.70
CA SER A 154 -3.35 1.20 4.49
C SER A 154 -3.60 2.19 3.35
N LEU A 155 -4.21 3.35 3.63
CA LEU A 155 -4.42 4.39 2.63
C LEU A 155 -3.10 4.96 2.10
N ALA A 156 -2.12 5.21 2.98
CA ALA A 156 -0.80 5.66 2.56
C ALA A 156 -0.11 4.62 1.66
N MET A 157 -0.22 3.34 2.01
CA MET A 157 0.31 2.24 1.21
C MET A 157 -0.35 2.14 -0.17
N GLU A 158 -1.67 2.26 -0.27
CA GLU A 158 -2.37 2.26 -1.58
C GLU A 158 -2.01 3.46 -2.46
N LEU A 159 -1.70 4.61 -1.87
CA LEU A 159 -1.18 5.76 -2.61
C LEU A 159 0.23 5.46 -3.17
N ASP A 160 1.09 4.84 -2.38
CA ASP A 160 2.43 4.41 -2.84
C ASP A 160 2.34 3.34 -3.96
N ILE A 161 1.39 2.41 -3.87
CA ILE A 161 1.10 1.41 -4.92
C ILE A 161 0.65 2.12 -6.20
N SER A 162 -0.28 3.07 -6.09
CA SER A 162 -0.77 3.86 -7.22
C SER A 162 0.35 4.65 -7.91
N ASP A 163 1.21 5.31 -7.13
CA ASP A 163 2.38 6.02 -7.64
C ASP A 163 3.37 5.07 -8.34
N SER A 164 3.55 3.86 -7.81
CA SER A 164 4.36 2.83 -8.46
C SER A 164 3.77 2.41 -9.80
N LEU A 165 2.45 2.20 -9.86
CA LEU A 165 1.76 1.79 -11.09
C LEU A 165 1.84 2.88 -12.18
N LEU A 166 1.69 4.15 -11.80
CA LEU A 166 1.87 5.29 -12.70
C LEU A 166 3.31 5.40 -13.25
N LYS A 167 4.32 5.04 -12.44
CA LYS A 167 5.72 4.98 -12.91
C LYS A 167 5.91 3.88 -13.94
N VAL A 168 5.34 2.69 -13.73
CA VAL A 168 5.40 1.60 -14.72
C VAL A 168 4.79 2.08 -16.03
N HIS A 169 3.58 2.63 -15.99
CA HIS A 169 2.88 3.13 -17.18
C HIS A 169 3.68 4.19 -17.94
N ARG A 170 4.30 5.15 -17.24
CA ARG A 170 5.17 6.14 -17.88
C ARG A 170 6.33 5.48 -18.62
N VAL A 171 7.03 4.54 -17.98
CA VAL A 171 8.15 3.82 -18.59
C VAL A 171 7.70 3.04 -19.84
N CYS A 172 6.51 2.44 -19.80
CA CYS A 172 5.95 1.71 -20.93
C CYS A 172 5.60 2.63 -22.11
N THR A 173 4.99 3.77 -21.79
CA THR A 173 4.60 4.79 -22.77
C THR A 173 5.83 5.39 -23.45
N GLU A 174 6.83 5.80 -22.67
CA GLU A 174 8.10 6.33 -23.19
C GLU A 174 8.90 5.26 -23.96
N GLY A 175 8.77 3.99 -23.55
CA GLY A 175 9.36 2.85 -24.21
C GLY A 175 8.68 2.42 -25.52
N GLY A 176 7.52 3.01 -25.87
CA GLY A 176 6.79 2.68 -27.09
C GLY A 176 6.16 1.28 -27.07
N ASP A 177 5.69 0.80 -25.91
CA ASP A 177 5.02 -0.49 -25.77
C ASP A 177 3.49 -0.30 -25.63
N PRO A 178 2.73 -0.25 -26.73
CA PRO A 178 1.29 -0.01 -26.69
C PRO A 178 0.52 -1.17 -26.06
N GLN A 179 0.98 -2.41 -26.23
CA GLN A 179 0.31 -3.60 -25.69
C GLN A 179 0.40 -3.60 -24.16
N PHE A 180 1.57 -3.27 -23.61
CA PHE A 180 1.73 -3.19 -22.16
C PHE A 180 0.97 -2.00 -21.57
N THR A 181 1.02 -0.86 -22.24
CA THR A 181 0.29 0.34 -21.80
C THR A 181 -1.21 0.06 -21.70
N ASP A 182 -1.81 -0.55 -22.73
CA ASP A 182 -3.22 -0.94 -22.74
C ASP A 182 -3.56 -1.96 -21.63
N THR A 183 -2.69 -2.95 -21.43
CA THR A 183 -2.85 -3.95 -20.36
C THR A 183 -2.92 -3.29 -18.97
N LEU A 184 -2.04 -2.32 -18.69
CA LEU A 184 -2.01 -1.61 -17.42
C LEU A 184 -3.29 -0.78 -17.20
N GLU A 185 -3.74 -0.07 -18.22
CA GLU A 185 -4.92 0.79 -18.17
C GLU A 185 -6.20 -0.03 -17.95
N THR A 186 -6.36 -1.12 -18.71
CA THR A 186 -7.57 -1.94 -18.73
C THR A 186 -7.75 -2.73 -17.44
N PHE A 187 -6.70 -3.38 -16.95
CA PHE A 187 -6.83 -4.35 -15.86
C PHE A 187 -6.47 -3.81 -14.48
N PHE A 188 -5.57 -2.83 -14.39
CA PHE A 188 -4.97 -2.44 -13.09
C PHE A 188 -5.34 -1.01 -12.68
N MET A 189 -5.19 -0.02 -13.55
CA MET A 189 -5.35 1.38 -13.17
C MET A 189 -6.77 1.74 -12.72
N ARG A 190 -7.79 1.26 -13.45
CA ARG A 190 -9.20 1.48 -13.06
C ARG A 190 -9.49 0.93 -11.67
N ARG A 191 -9.06 -0.30 -11.41
CA ARG A 191 -9.25 -0.97 -10.12
C ARG A 191 -8.49 -0.29 -8.99
N GLN A 192 -7.31 0.26 -9.28
CA GLN A 192 -6.54 0.99 -8.27
C GLN A 192 -7.27 2.23 -7.75
N VAL A 193 -7.97 2.95 -8.63
CA VAL A 193 -8.81 4.10 -8.22
C VAL A 193 -9.99 3.64 -7.36
N GLU A 194 -10.62 2.51 -7.70
CA GLU A 194 -11.71 1.93 -6.92
C GLU A 194 -11.24 1.52 -5.51
N HIS A 195 -10.07 0.88 -5.39
CA HIS A 195 -9.50 0.52 -4.09
C HIS A 195 -9.15 1.74 -3.22
N LEU A 196 -8.56 2.78 -3.82
CA LEU A 196 -8.28 4.03 -3.10
C LEU A 196 -9.56 4.66 -2.55
N LYS A 197 -10.62 4.69 -3.37
CA LYS A 197 -11.92 5.20 -2.95
C LYS A 197 -12.51 4.36 -1.80
N GLU A 198 -12.48 3.04 -1.93
CA GLU A 198 -12.98 2.10 -0.93
C GLU A 198 -12.32 2.32 0.46
N ILE A 199 -10.98 2.40 0.49
CA ILE A 199 -10.24 2.63 1.74
C ILE A 199 -10.52 4.03 2.30
N ALA A 200 -10.57 5.06 1.45
CA ALA A 200 -10.86 6.43 1.87
C ALA A 200 -12.28 6.59 2.45
N ASP A 201 -13.27 5.96 1.83
CA ASP A 201 -14.66 5.96 2.30
C ASP A 201 -14.77 5.23 3.65
N LEU A 202 -14.11 4.09 3.80
CA LEU A 202 -14.09 3.35 5.08
C LEU A 202 -13.40 4.14 6.19
N LEU A 203 -12.27 4.80 5.89
CA LEU A 203 -11.60 5.68 6.83
C LEU A 203 -12.48 6.85 7.27
N THR A 204 -13.18 7.48 6.31
CA THR A 204 -14.13 8.57 6.60
C THR A 204 -15.27 8.09 7.51
N ASN A 205 -15.78 6.87 7.28
CA ASN A 205 -16.82 6.28 8.13
C ASN A 205 -16.31 6.01 9.55
N ILE A 206 -15.07 5.54 9.70
CA ILE A 206 -14.42 5.34 11.01
C ILE A 206 -14.29 6.67 11.76
N GLU A 207 -13.88 7.74 11.08
CA GLU A 207 -13.79 9.07 11.70
C GLU A 207 -15.17 9.60 12.11
N ARG A 208 -16.22 9.31 11.32
CA ARG A 208 -17.61 9.71 11.62
C ARG A 208 -18.18 8.99 12.85
N VAL A 209 -17.96 7.68 12.98
CA VAL A 209 -18.53 6.89 14.08
C VAL A 209 -17.68 6.92 15.36
N GLY A 210 -16.50 7.53 15.29
CA GLY A 210 -15.52 7.61 16.37
C GLY A 210 -14.60 6.39 16.45
N HIS A 211 -13.46 6.57 17.12
CA HIS A 211 -12.35 5.61 17.11
C HIS A 211 -12.49 4.42 18.06
N LYS A 212 -13.54 4.41 18.91
CA LYS A 212 -13.77 3.39 19.95
C LYS A 212 -15.26 3.19 20.19
N GLY A 213 -15.61 2.03 20.76
CA GLY A 213 -16.95 1.74 21.25
C GLY A 213 -17.90 1.21 20.17
N VAL A 214 -19.19 1.55 20.30
CA VAL A 214 -20.28 0.93 19.53
C VAL A 214 -20.16 1.20 18.02
N GLY A 215 -19.67 2.38 17.62
CA GLY A 215 -19.52 2.75 16.21
C GLY A 215 -18.60 1.80 15.44
N ILE A 216 -17.39 1.57 15.96
CA ILE A 216 -16.43 0.61 15.39
C ILE A 216 -16.98 -0.82 15.42
N TYR A 217 -17.66 -1.21 16.50
CA TYR A 217 -18.27 -2.53 16.59
C TYR A 217 -19.32 -2.78 15.50
N ILE A 218 -20.17 -1.79 15.20
CA ILE A 218 -21.16 -1.89 14.12
C ILE A 218 -20.46 -1.97 12.75
N LEU A 219 -19.45 -1.14 12.50
CA LEU A 219 -18.68 -1.20 11.26
C LEU A 219 -17.99 -2.56 11.06
N ASP A 220 -17.39 -3.11 12.12
CA ASP A 220 -16.77 -4.44 12.07
C ASP A 220 -17.79 -5.52 11.68
N ARG A 221 -19.00 -5.47 12.26
CA ARG A 221 -20.08 -6.39 11.89
C ARG A 221 -20.52 -6.23 10.44
N ALA A 222 -20.60 -4.99 9.94
CA ALA A 222 -20.97 -4.72 8.55
C ALA A 222 -19.91 -5.25 7.57
N LEU A 223 -18.62 -5.06 7.85
CA LEU A 223 -17.52 -5.63 7.05
C LEU A 223 -17.61 -7.16 6.97
N LYS A 224 -17.91 -7.80 8.11
CA LYS A 224 -18.08 -9.26 8.17
C LYS A 224 -19.26 -9.78 7.36
N GLN A 225 -20.35 -9.02 7.29
CA GLN A 225 -21.53 -9.40 6.50
C GLN A 225 -21.34 -9.14 5.00
N GLY A 226 -20.72 -8.01 4.62
CA GLY A 226 -20.41 -7.69 3.23
C GLY A 226 -19.39 -8.66 2.59
N GLY A 227 -18.55 -9.32 3.39
CA GLY A 227 -17.66 -10.40 2.95
C GLY A 227 -18.40 -11.65 2.43
N ALA A 228 -19.63 -11.91 2.88
CA ALA A 228 -20.41 -13.10 2.50
C ALA A 228 -21.12 -12.96 1.15
N GLU A 229 -21.46 -11.74 0.71
CA GLU A 229 -22.16 -11.50 -0.57
C GLU A 229 -21.19 -11.27 -1.74
N GLY A 230 -19.93 -10.91 -1.47
CA GLY A 230 -18.90 -10.64 -2.49
C GLY A 230 -18.09 -11.86 -2.98
N ALA A 231 -18.47 -13.09 -2.60
CA ALA A 231 -17.75 -14.32 -2.96
C ALA A 231 -18.13 -14.90 -4.35
N GLY A 232 -19.00 -14.22 -5.10
CA GLY A 232 -19.56 -14.72 -6.37
C GLY A 232 -18.93 -14.19 -7.67
N ALA A 233 -17.94 -13.29 -7.60
CA ALA A 233 -17.28 -12.79 -8.80
C ALA A 233 -15.78 -13.04 -8.69
N ASN A 234 -15.32 -14.15 -9.28
CA ASN A 234 -13.91 -14.31 -9.65
C ASN A 234 -13.61 -13.28 -10.75
N PRO A 235 -12.81 -12.22 -10.48
CA PRO A 235 -12.57 -11.15 -11.43
C PRO A 235 -11.39 -11.43 -12.37
N ASN A 236 -10.81 -12.64 -12.33
CA ASN A 236 -9.68 -13.06 -13.17
C ASN A 236 -10.11 -13.80 -14.45
N THR A 237 -11.42 -13.92 -14.71
CA THR A 237 -11.95 -14.50 -15.95
C THR A 237 -11.46 -13.74 -17.19
N GLY A 238 -11.24 -12.43 -17.13
CA GLY A 238 -10.79 -11.66 -18.29
C GLY A 238 -9.37 -11.97 -18.77
N LEU A 239 -8.48 -12.45 -17.90
CA LEU A 239 -7.12 -12.87 -18.28
C LEU A 239 -7.06 -14.37 -18.59
N GLN A 240 -7.87 -15.19 -17.91
CA GLN A 240 -7.97 -16.63 -18.21
C GLN A 240 -8.73 -16.94 -19.51
N GLU A 241 -9.68 -16.09 -19.92
CA GLU A 241 -10.44 -16.25 -21.17
C GLU A 241 -9.67 -15.76 -22.41
N ALA A 242 -8.54 -15.05 -22.24
CA ALA A 242 -7.67 -14.66 -23.34
C ALA A 242 -6.64 -15.75 -23.74
N GLU A 243 -6.59 -16.86 -22.99
CA GLU A 243 -5.68 -17.99 -23.21
C GLU A 243 -6.37 -19.26 -23.77
N ALA A 244 -7.63 -19.15 -24.23
CA ALA A 244 -8.38 -20.23 -24.89
C ALA A 244 -8.71 -19.89 -26.36
#